data_AF-A0A925DMC6-F1
#
_entry.id   AF-A0A925DMC6-F1
#
_cell.length_a   1.000
_cell.length_b   1.000
_cell.length_c   1.000
_cell.angle_alpha   90.00
_cell.angle_beta   90.00
_cell.angle_gamma   90.00
#
_symmetry.space_group_name_H-M   'P 1'
#
loop_
_entity.id
_entity.type
_entity.pdbx_description
1 polymer ?
#
loop_
_entity_poly.entity_id
_entity_poly.type
_entity_poly.pdbx_seq_one_letter_code
_entity_poly.pdbx_strand_id
1 'polypeptide(L)'
;MLLSSFRLGESDNYPTKYTLYVALYDNSNIKQLKQDIWKYHYENGVKTSEEKLLSVLGKKEGGTATDFVRCDVGENVIYHNQYLITGIGNVIDLKNKKVLSEEKAKFIKASGDSLIFYTNDLFKGKFYSVFKLNTGKYEQVTDLMYHGLTGQDVNVDYELQNRRIWLYPPKKEKQLLIADAGFGEELLGAKGTVVIPVYWIDNWNFVFPYYPITKNKATLIEVNVKTGEQIKLGDINDMPKGPEPSYFMRDPDGNLLYVCPKGKEIVDIKAKTIKTLEYYHCGNKFDIQVIPGAAGRILKYKGLEIGKQHCEIKSVQDCKSAVALEKKMKMGDEVYAQGIGVWNVHTKKWSTLMVDNVASVIGWTEE
;
A
#
# COMPACT_ATOMS: atom_id res chain seq x y z
N MET A 1 50.45 -0.09 27.18
CA MET A 1 49.48 -1.09 27.67
C MET A 1 48.15 -0.76 26.98
N LEU A 2 47.91 -1.39 25.83
CA LEU A 2 46.78 -1.14 24.93
C LEU A 2 45.62 -2.04 25.35
N LEU A 3 44.51 -1.44 25.80
CA LEU A 3 43.25 -2.14 26.04
C LEU A 3 42.49 -2.24 24.72
N SER A 4 42.54 -3.42 24.11
CA SER A 4 41.64 -3.81 23.03
C SER A 4 40.27 -4.14 23.63
N SER A 5 39.28 -3.29 23.37
CA SER A 5 37.88 -3.62 23.64
C SER A 5 37.40 -4.64 22.61
N PHE A 6 37.33 -5.91 23.03
CA PHE A 6 36.56 -6.94 22.33
C PHE A 6 35.08 -6.53 22.34
N ARG A 7 34.58 -6.05 21.20
CA ARG A 7 33.13 -6.07 20.94
C ARG A 7 32.79 -7.52 20.62
N LEU A 8 32.06 -8.17 21.52
CA LEU A 8 31.32 -9.40 21.23
C LEU A 8 30.48 -9.12 19.98
N GLY A 9 30.82 -9.76 18.87
CA GLY A 9 30.01 -9.76 17.68
C GLY A 9 28.68 -10.42 18.02
N GLU A 10 27.58 -9.75 17.70
CA GLU A 10 26.28 -10.40 17.54
C GLU A 10 26.46 -11.45 16.44
N SER A 11 26.69 -12.70 16.85
CA SER A 11 26.74 -13.83 15.95
C SER A 11 25.30 -14.23 15.60
N ASP A 12 24.71 -13.55 14.63
CA ASP A 12 23.52 -14.03 13.91
C ASP A 12 23.93 -15.21 13.00
N ASN A 13 24.45 -16.28 13.61
CA ASN A 13 25.15 -17.38 12.92
C ASN A 13 24.23 -18.56 12.52
N TYR A 14 22.90 -18.42 12.63
CA TYR A 14 21.99 -19.42 12.10
C TYR A 14 21.57 -19.06 10.68
N PRO A 15 21.54 -20.02 9.75
CA PRO A 15 21.07 -19.77 8.41
C PRO A 15 19.63 -19.26 8.48
N THR A 16 19.43 -18.01 8.09
CA THR A 16 18.09 -17.45 8.09
C THR A 16 17.41 -17.85 6.79
N LYS A 17 16.28 -18.55 6.91
CA LYS A 17 15.51 -19.04 5.78
C LYS A 17 14.29 -18.15 5.58
N TYR A 18 14.13 -17.70 4.34
CA TYR A 18 13.05 -16.84 3.93
C TYR A 18 12.44 -17.35 2.63
N THR A 19 11.14 -17.16 2.48
CA THR A 19 10.45 -17.37 1.21
C THR A 19 9.98 -16.03 0.65
N LEU A 20 10.35 -15.71 -0.58
CA LEU A 20 9.80 -14.59 -1.34
C LEU A 20 8.58 -15.07 -2.14
N TYR A 21 7.46 -14.37 -2.02
CA TYR A 21 6.29 -14.59 -2.85
C TYR A 21 6.21 -13.56 -3.98
N VAL A 22 5.84 -14.04 -5.16
CA VAL A 22 5.71 -13.23 -6.38
C VAL A 22 4.48 -13.69 -7.14
N ALA A 23 3.68 -12.75 -7.64
CA ALA A 23 2.67 -13.04 -8.65
C ALA A 23 3.23 -12.71 -10.03
N LEU A 24 3.12 -13.67 -10.96
CA LEU A 24 3.49 -13.52 -12.37
C LEU A 24 2.24 -13.68 -13.24
N TYR A 25 2.11 -12.90 -14.31
CA TYR A 25 1.05 -13.12 -15.29
C TYR A 25 1.31 -14.41 -16.09
N ASP A 26 0.25 -15.18 -16.32
CA ASP A 26 0.29 -16.28 -17.28
C ASP A 26 0.14 -15.72 -18.71
N ASN A 27 1.23 -15.76 -19.47
CA ASN A 27 1.31 -15.26 -20.84
C ASN A 27 0.29 -15.93 -21.77
N SER A 28 -0.06 -17.19 -21.51
CA SER A 28 -1.04 -17.91 -22.31
C SER A 28 -2.48 -17.48 -22.02
N ASN A 29 -2.73 -16.80 -20.90
CA ASN A 29 -4.06 -16.43 -20.40
C ASN A 29 -4.18 -14.95 -20.00
N ILE A 30 -3.44 -14.07 -20.69
CA ILE A 30 -3.38 -12.63 -20.35
C ILE A 30 -4.75 -11.94 -20.45
N LYS A 31 -5.64 -12.40 -21.35
CA LYS A 31 -7.01 -11.86 -21.48
C LYS A 31 -7.86 -12.07 -20.22
N GLN A 32 -7.60 -13.14 -19.49
CA GLN A 32 -8.24 -13.46 -18.22
C GLN A 32 -7.44 -12.94 -17.02
N LEU A 33 -6.32 -12.24 -17.29
CA LEU A 33 -5.39 -11.73 -16.27
C LEU A 33 -5.03 -12.81 -15.25
N LYS A 34 -4.87 -14.05 -15.72
CA LYS A 34 -4.50 -15.17 -14.85
C LYS A 34 -3.11 -14.92 -14.27
N GLN A 35 -2.98 -15.19 -12.97
CA GLN A 35 -1.74 -14.98 -12.23
C GLN A 35 -1.31 -16.29 -11.55
N ASP A 36 -0.03 -16.60 -11.69
CA ASP A 36 0.62 -17.69 -10.98
C ASP A 36 1.37 -17.10 -9.78
N ILE A 37 1.06 -17.58 -8.58
CA ILE A 37 1.77 -17.22 -7.36
C ILE A 37 2.93 -18.20 -7.20
N TRP A 38 4.15 -17.67 -7.22
CA TRP A 38 5.39 -18.41 -7.03
C TRP A 38 5.98 -18.13 -5.67
N LYS A 39 6.64 -19.15 -5.11
CA LYS A 39 7.49 -19.02 -3.94
C LYS A 39 8.94 -19.32 -4.32
N TYR A 40 9.85 -18.46 -3.88
CA TYR A 40 11.29 -18.60 -4.07
C TYR A 40 11.93 -18.72 -2.69
N HIS A 41 12.59 -19.85 -2.45
CA HIS A 41 13.23 -20.15 -1.17
C HIS A 41 14.63 -19.55 -1.14
N TYR A 42 14.98 -18.91 -0.03
CA TYR A 42 16.26 -18.27 0.20
C TYR A 42 16.87 -18.76 1.51
N GLU A 43 18.14 -19.14 1.46
CA GLU A 43 18.95 -19.43 2.64
C GLU A 43 20.13 -18.46 2.66
N ASN A 44 20.27 -17.68 3.73
CA ASN A 44 21.26 -16.60 3.82
C ASN A 44 21.19 -15.63 2.63
N GLY A 45 19.97 -15.38 2.14
CA GLY A 45 19.66 -14.54 1.00
C GLY A 45 20.14 -15.07 -0.36
N VAL A 46 20.55 -16.34 -0.48
CA VAL A 46 20.81 -17.01 -1.76
C VAL A 46 19.62 -17.88 -2.12
N LYS A 47 19.11 -17.78 -3.36
CA LYS A 47 18.00 -18.63 -3.81
C LYS A 47 18.43 -20.10 -3.82
N THR A 48 17.69 -20.96 -3.13
CA THR A 48 17.95 -22.40 -3.05
C THR A 48 16.97 -23.23 -3.87
N SER A 49 15.71 -22.81 -3.98
CA SER A 49 14.70 -23.49 -4.79
C SER A 49 13.53 -22.55 -5.12
N GLU A 50 12.62 -23.03 -5.97
CA GLU A 50 11.38 -22.33 -6.33
C GLU A 50 10.25 -23.31 -6.61
N GLU A 51 9.02 -22.88 -6.40
CA GLU A 51 7.81 -23.67 -6.67
C GLU A 51 6.67 -22.73 -7.06
N LYS A 52 5.88 -23.14 -8.05
CA LYS A 52 4.58 -22.51 -8.28
C LYS A 52 3.60 -22.98 -7.21
N LEU A 53 3.11 -22.05 -6.41
CA LEU A 53 2.21 -22.32 -5.29
C LEU A 53 0.78 -22.64 -5.75
N LEU A 54 0.21 -21.74 -6.55
CA LEU A 54 -1.16 -21.85 -7.08
C LEU A 54 -1.37 -20.86 -8.24
N SER A 55 -2.45 -21.06 -8.99
CA SER A 55 -2.89 -20.17 -10.06
C SER A 55 -4.24 -19.56 -9.71
N VAL A 56 -4.44 -18.28 -9.98
CA VAL A 56 -5.72 -17.58 -9.81
C VAL A 56 -6.15 -16.85 -11.07
N LEU A 57 -7.47 -16.76 -11.28
CA LEU A 57 -8.04 -16.01 -12.39
C LEU A 57 -8.30 -14.57 -11.98
N GLY A 58 -7.71 -13.62 -12.74
CA GLY A 58 -7.91 -12.19 -12.55
C GLY A 58 -9.17 -11.62 -13.22
N LYS A 59 -9.86 -12.45 -14.02
CA LYS A 59 -11.16 -12.18 -14.63
C LYS A 59 -11.85 -13.50 -15.00
N LYS A 60 -13.09 -13.72 -14.55
CA LYS A 60 -13.91 -14.88 -14.94
C LYS A 60 -14.79 -14.53 -16.16
N GLU A 61 -14.93 -15.45 -17.12
CA GLU A 61 -15.88 -15.30 -18.23
C GLU A 61 -17.31 -15.50 -17.74
N GLY A 62 -18.23 -14.61 -18.15
CA GLY A 62 -19.66 -14.71 -17.81
C GLY A 62 -20.03 -14.49 -16.34
N GLY A 63 -19.06 -14.31 -15.43
CA GLY A 63 -19.30 -14.00 -14.03
C GLY A 63 -19.74 -12.56 -13.81
N THR A 64 -20.43 -12.29 -12.69
CA THR A 64 -20.55 -10.92 -12.18
C THR A 64 -19.15 -10.36 -11.96
N ALA A 65 -18.93 -9.08 -12.24
CA ALA A 65 -17.62 -8.42 -12.25
C ALA A 65 -16.93 -8.32 -10.86
N THR A 66 -17.18 -9.25 -9.95
CA THR A 66 -16.94 -9.14 -8.51
C THR A 66 -16.01 -10.22 -7.94
N ASP A 67 -15.91 -11.39 -8.56
CA ASP A 67 -15.28 -12.57 -7.91
C ASP A 67 -14.01 -13.00 -8.69
N PHE A 68 -12.95 -12.20 -8.55
CA PHE A 68 -11.66 -12.45 -9.15
C PHE A 68 -10.54 -12.09 -8.18
N VAL A 69 -9.35 -12.67 -8.41
CA VAL A 69 -8.18 -12.42 -7.56
C VAL A 69 -7.11 -11.69 -8.35
N ARG A 70 -6.62 -10.58 -7.80
CA ARG A 70 -5.59 -9.73 -8.43
C ARG A 70 -4.56 -9.29 -7.40
N CYS A 71 -3.31 -9.68 -7.60
CA CYS A 71 -2.19 -9.25 -6.76
C CYS A 71 -1.51 -7.99 -7.29
N ASP A 72 -1.81 -7.56 -8.51
CA ASP A 72 -1.25 -6.36 -9.18
C ASP A 72 -2.03 -5.08 -8.87
N VAL A 73 -3.17 -5.18 -8.17
CA VAL A 73 -4.04 -4.05 -7.86
C VAL A 73 -3.97 -3.75 -6.36
N GLY A 74 -3.49 -2.55 -6.03
CA GLY A 74 -3.30 -2.11 -4.65
C GLY A 74 -2.08 -2.74 -3.98
N GLU A 75 -1.97 -2.56 -2.66
CA GLU A 75 -0.89 -3.11 -1.85
C GLU A 75 -1.27 -4.48 -1.29
N ASN A 76 -0.39 -5.45 -1.43
CA ASN A 76 -0.56 -6.77 -0.82
C ASN A 76 0.00 -6.78 0.60
N VAL A 77 -0.60 -7.57 1.47
CA VAL A 77 -0.17 -7.73 2.87
C VAL A 77 -0.01 -9.22 3.17
N ILE A 78 1.14 -9.59 3.73
CA ILE A 78 1.32 -10.91 4.35
C ILE A 78 1.03 -10.78 5.84
N TYR A 79 0.08 -11.56 6.34
CA TYR A 79 -0.32 -11.59 7.75
C TYR A 79 -0.07 -12.97 8.37
N HIS A 80 0.42 -12.97 9.62
CA HIS A 80 0.80 -14.18 10.36
C HIS A 80 1.70 -15.14 9.56
N ASN A 81 2.58 -14.60 8.71
CA ASN A 81 3.53 -15.41 7.94
C ASN A 81 2.85 -16.50 7.07
N GLN A 82 1.57 -16.33 6.74
CA GLN A 82 0.75 -17.39 6.13
C GLN A 82 -0.31 -16.85 5.17
N TYR A 83 -0.98 -15.76 5.53
CA TYR A 83 -2.12 -15.26 4.76
C TYR A 83 -1.70 -14.11 3.87
N LEU A 84 -1.94 -14.23 2.57
CA LEU A 84 -1.85 -13.12 1.63
C LEU A 84 -3.22 -12.45 1.53
N ILE A 85 -3.28 -11.18 1.89
CA ILE A 85 -4.40 -10.29 1.64
C ILE A 85 -4.04 -9.41 0.44
N THR A 86 -4.80 -9.50 -0.65
CA THR A 86 -4.55 -8.66 -1.83
C THR A 86 -5.06 -7.24 -1.62
N GLY A 87 -4.54 -6.29 -2.40
CA GLY A 87 -4.99 -4.89 -2.33
C GLY A 87 -6.47 -4.68 -2.66
N ILE A 88 -7.13 -5.66 -3.29
CA ILE A 88 -8.57 -5.66 -3.55
C ILE A 88 -9.39 -6.54 -2.59
N GLY A 89 -8.77 -7.09 -1.55
CA GLY A 89 -9.44 -7.74 -0.43
C GLY A 89 -9.51 -9.27 -0.46
N ASN A 90 -8.95 -9.92 -1.48
CA ASN A 90 -8.94 -11.38 -1.52
C ASN A 90 -8.05 -11.93 -0.41
N VAL A 91 -8.39 -13.10 0.12
CA VAL A 91 -7.61 -13.76 1.18
C VAL A 91 -7.13 -15.12 0.66
N ILE A 92 -5.84 -15.35 0.73
CA ILE A 92 -5.18 -16.57 0.24
C ILE A 92 -4.36 -17.18 1.37
N ASP A 93 -4.56 -18.47 1.63
CA ASP A 93 -3.75 -19.24 2.56
C ASP A 93 -2.53 -19.80 1.82
N LEU A 94 -1.37 -19.19 2.03
CA LEU A 94 -0.13 -19.56 1.35
C LEU A 94 0.38 -20.93 1.80
N LYS A 95 0.09 -21.33 3.05
CA LYS A 95 0.52 -22.63 3.59
C LYS A 95 -0.32 -23.77 3.02
N ASN A 96 -1.63 -23.59 2.98
CA ASN A 96 -2.57 -24.60 2.46
C ASN A 96 -2.85 -24.47 0.96
N LYS A 97 -2.19 -23.52 0.28
CA LYS A 97 -2.25 -23.29 -1.18
C LYS A 97 -3.68 -23.09 -1.72
N LYS A 98 -4.52 -22.35 -0.99
CA LYS A 98 -5.92 -22.15 -1.37
C LYS A 98 -6.39 -20.71 -1.19
N VAL A 99 -7.29 -20.28 -2.07
CA VAL A 99 -8.03 -19.04 -1.90
C VAL A 99 -9.11 -19.26 -0.85
N LEU A 100 -9.12 -18.43 0.19
CA LEU A 100 -10.09 -18.47 1.28
C LEU A 100 -11.28 -17.52 1.01
N SER A 101 -11.03 -16.40 0.34
CA SER A 101 -12.06 -15.45 -0.07
C SER A 101 -11.70 -14.79 -1.40
N GLU A 102 -12.65 -14.80 -2.33
CA GLU A 102 -12.57 -14.07 -3.60
C GLU A 102 -13.33 -12.73 -3.54
N GLU A 103 -13.90 -12.37 -2.38
CA GLU A 103 -14.69 -11.15 -2.26
C GLU A 103 -13.84 -9.90 -2.46
N LYS A 104 -14.37 -8.96 -3.25
CA LYS A 104 -13.77 -7.63 -3.43
C LYS A 104 -14.20 -6.71 -2.30
N ALA A 105 -13.24 -6.28 -1.48
CA ALA A 105 -13.43 -5.27 -0.45
C ALA A 105 -12.10 -4.60 -0.11
N LYS A 106 -12.13 -3.37 0.42
CA LYS A 106 -10.90 -2.69 0.84
C LYS A 106 -10.43 -3.29 2.16
N PHE A 107 -9.24 -3.87 2.22
CA PHE A 107 -8.64 -4.28 3.49
C PHE A 107 -8.39 -3.06 4.39
N ILE A 108 -8.80 -3.17 5.66
CA ILE A 108 -8.69 -2.09 6.64
C ILE A 108 -7.60 -2.39 7.66
N LYS A 109 -7.69 -3.55 8.34
CA LYS A 109 -6.72 -4.01 9.32
C LYS A 109 -6.91 -5.49 9.63
N ALA A 110 -5.89 -6.09 10.24
CA ALA A 110 -5.99 -7.39 10.88
C ALA A 110 -5.90 -7.24 12.40
N SER A 111 -6.61 -8.11 13.14
CA SER A 111 -6.62 -8.13 14.60
C SER A 111 -6.86 -9.55 15.09
N GLY A 112 -5.82 -10.20 15.63
CA GLY A 112 -5.89 -11.60 16.04
C GLY A 112 -6.26 -12.50 14.86
N ASP A 113 -7.38 -13.21 14.98
CA ASP A 113 -7.90 -14.11 13.94
C ASP A 113 -8.85 -13.41 12.94
N SER A 114 -9.02 -12.09 13.04
CA SER A 114 -9.98 -11.33 12.25
C SER A 114 -9.29 -10.41 11.24
N LEU A 115 -9.71 -10.49 9.99
CA LEU A 115 -9.40 -9.52 8.95
C LEU A 115 -10.62 -8.62 8.73
N ILE A 116 -10.45 -7.31 8.75
CA ILE A 116 -11.53 -6.34 8.66
C ILE A 116 -11.46 -5.68 7.29
N PHE A 117 -12.60 -5.64 6.60
CA PHE A 117 -12.74 -5.05 5.28
C PHE A 117 -13.85 -4.01 5.24
N TYR A 118 -13.76 -3.10 4.27
CA TYR A 118 -14.80 -2.12 3.96
C TYR A 118 -15.25 -2.28 2.52
N THR A 119 -16.56 -2.46 2.35
CA THR A 119 -17.23 -2.51 1.05
C THR A 119 -17.88 -1.16 0.80
N ASN A 120 -17.63 -0.58 -0.37
CA ASN A 120 -18.37 0.56 -0.92
C ASN A 120 -18.70 0.23 -2.37
N ASP A 121 -19.86 -0.40 -2.55
CA ASP A 121 -20.32 -0.88 -3.84
C ASP A 121 -21.70 -0.29 -4.14
N LEU A 122 -21.94 0.07 -5.40
CA LEU A 122 -23.19 0.71 -5.81
C LEU A 122 -24.41 -0.19 -5.55
N PHE A 123 -24.24 -1.51 -5.63
CA PHE A 123 -25.31 -2.49 -5.46
C PHE A 123 -25.35 -3.06 -4.04
N LYS A 124 -24.19 -3.35 -3.43
CA LYS A 124 -24.13 -3.92 -2.07
C LYS A 124 -24.22 -2.85 -0.97
N GLY A 125 -24.05 -1.57 -1.30
CA GLY A 125 -24.02 -0.47 -0.35
C GLY A 125 -22.66 -0.29 0.34
N LYS A 126 -22.68 0.41 1.47
CA LYS A 126 -21.50 0.73 2.30
C LYS A 126 -21.57 -0.03 3.63
N PHE A 127 -20.60 -0.88 3.92
CA PHE A 127 -20.54 -1.62 5.18
C PHE A 127 -19.14 -2.16 5.49
N TYR A 128 -18.92 -2.48 6.77
CA TYR A 128 -17.75 -3.24 7.21
C TYR A 128 -18.08 -4.73 7.30
N SER A 129 -17.06 -5.55 7.13
CA SER A 129 -17.13 -7.00 7.25
C SER A 129 -15.90 -7.55 7.95
N VAL A 130 -16.07 -8.70 8.59
CA VAL A 130 -15.01 -9.41 9.31
C VAL A 130 -14.88 -10.81 8.71
N PHE A 131 -13.68 -11.13 8.23
CA PHE A 131 -13.30 -12.48 7.87
C PHE A 131 -12.54 -13.14 9.01
N LYS A 132 -13.06 -14.26 9.53
CA LYS A 132 -12.44 -15.04 10.60
C LYS A 132 -11.54 -16.12 10.01
N LEU A 133 -10.23 -15.99 10.17
CA LEU A 133 -9.21 -16.88 9.59
C LEU A 133 -9.39 -18.35 10.01
N ASN A 134 -9.72 -18.58 11.28
CA ASN A 134 -9.87 -19.92 11.86
C ASN A 134 -11.08 -20.70 11.30
N THR A 135 -12.14 -20.00 10.92
CA THR A 135 -13.39 -20.62 10.42
C THR A 135 -13.57 -20.44 8.92
N GLY A 136 -12.80 -19.55 8.30
CA GLY A 136 -12.98 -19.14 6.91
C GLY A 136 -14.33 -18.42 6.65
N LYS A 137 -14.99 -17.93 7.70
CA LYS A 137 -16.32 -17.30 7.59
C LYS A 137 -16.19 -15.79 7.45
N TYR A 138 -16.98 -15.24 6.54
CA TYR A 138 -17.15 -13.81 6.33
C TYR A 138 -18.48 -13.37 6.96
N GLU A 139 -18.44 -12.37 7.84
CA GLU A 139 -19.61 -11.83 8.53
C GLU A 139 -19.67 -10.32 8.29
N GLN A 140 -20.78 -9.84 7.75
CA GLN A 140 -21.05 -8.41 7.67
C GLN A 140 -21.28 -7.87 9.09
N VAL A 141 -20.66 -6.73 9.41
CA VAL A 141 -20.91 -6.07 10.67
C VAL A 141 -22.22 -5.28 10.58
N THR A 142 -23.18 -5.67 11.41
CA THR A 142 -24.50 -5.04 11.49
C THR A 142 -24.57 -3.91 12.51
N ASP A 143 -23.56 -3.80 13.38
CA ASP A 143 -23.45 -2.70 14.32
C ASP A 143 -23.12 -1.40 13.58
N LEU A 144 -24.08 -0.47 13.60
CA LEU A 144 -23.95 0.86 12.99
C LEU A 144 -22.84 1.70 13.65
N MET A 145 -22.41 1.32 14.85
CA MET A 145 -21.31 1.95 15.58
C MET A 145 -19.97 1.26 15.34
N TYR A 146 -19.92 0.24 14.48
CA TYR A 146 -18.68 -0.45 14.17
C TYR A 146 -17.80 0.42 13.29
N HIS A 147 -16.70 0.87 13.89
CA HIS A 147 -15.70 1.70 13.24
C HIS A 147 -14.44 0.87 13.02
N GLY A 148 -14.27 0.35 11.79
CA GLY A 148 -13.04 -0.34 11.40
C GLY A 148 -11.79 0.56 11.55
N LEU A 149 -11.98 1.87 11.36
CA LEU A 149 -11.04 2.95 11.60
C LEU A 149 -11.62 3.87 12.70
N THR A 150 -10.82 4.33 13.67
CA THR A 150 -11.25 5.31 14.69
C THR A 150 -11.83 6.58 14.06
N GLY A 151 -12.97 7.10 14.55
CA GLY A 151 -13.59 8.33 14.03
C GLY A 151 -15.13 8.29 13.95
N GLN A 152 -15.77 9.43 13.68
CA GLN A 152 -17.17 9.51 13.22
C GLN A 152 -17.25 9.32 11.70
N ASP A 153 -18.43 9.14 11.11
CA ASP A 153 -18.53 9.02 9.65
C ASP A 153 -18.58 10.40 8.97
N VAL A 154 -17.70 10.62 8.00
CA VAL A 154 -17.66 11.81 7.15
C VAL A 154 -17.78 11.38 5.70
N ASN A 155 -18.65 12.06 4.96
CA ASN A 155 -18.84 11.81 3.53
C ASN A 155 -18.43 13.05 2.73
N VAL A 156 -17.59 12.82 1.73
CA VAL A 156 -17.34 13.82 0.69
C VAL A 156 -18.47 13.73 -0.32
N ASP A 157 -19.15 14.85 -0.54
CA ASP A 157 -20.20 15.01 -1.53
C ASP A 157 -19.60 15.43 -2.87
N TYR A 158 -19.81 14.58 -3.88
CA TYR A 158 -19.27 14.73 -5.22
C TYR A 158 -20.26 15.31 -6.24
N GLU A 159 -21.48 15.66 -5.81
CA GLU A 159 -22.50 16.23 -6.71
C GLU A 159 -22.14 17.65 -7.18
N LEU A 160 -21.50 18.44 -6.32
CA LEU A 160 -21.10 19.82 -6.60
C LEU A 160 -19.62 19.91 -7.00
N GLN A 161 -19.28 20.77 -7.95
CA GLN A 161 -17.88 20.93 -8.40
C GLN A 161 -16.94 21.31 -7.26
N ASN A 162 -17.35 22.25 -6.41
CA ASN A 162 -16.75 22.47 -5.10
C ASN A 162 -17.34 21.46 -4.12
N ARG A 163 -16.56 20.42 -3.80
CA ARG A 163 -17.02 19.31 -2.97
C ARG A 163 -17.40 19.81 -1.58
N ARG A 164 -18.31 19.09 -0.91
CA ARG A 164 -18.68 19.36 0.49
C ARG A 164 -18.29 18.19 1.36
N ILE A 165 -18.05 18.43 2.65
CA ILE A 165 -17.86 17.36 3.63
C ILE A 165 -18.98 17.43 4.65
N TRP A 166 -19.72 16.33 4.76
CA TRP A 166 -20.81 16.13 5.72
C TRP A 166 -20.35 15.21 6.84
N LEU A 167 -20.74 15.51 8.08
CA LEU A 167 -20.64 14.64 9.24
C LEU A 167 -21.96 13.90 9.44
N TYR A 168 -21.88 12.63 9.81
CA TYR A 168 -23.01 11.81 10.22
C TYR A 168 -22.82 11.38 11.67
N PRO A 169 -23.19 12.24 12.64
CA PRO A 169 -23.03 11.89 14.05
C PRO A 169 -24.05 10.79 14.44
N PRO A 170 -23.68 9.84 15.30
CA PRO A 170 -24.60 8.80 15.75
C PRO A 170 -25.88 9.35 16.36
N LYS A 171 -27.03 8.89 15.85
CA LYS A 171 -28.38 9.26 16.32
C LYS A 171 -28.67 10.77 16.27
N LYS A 172 -27.97 11.51 15.41
CA LYS A 172 -28.20 12.93 15.16
C LYS A 172 -28.41 13.18 13.67
N GLU A 173 -28.97 14.33 13.35
CA GLU A 173 -29.05 14.77 11.96
C GLU A 173 -27.65 14.98 11.36
N LYS A 174 -27.53 14.75 10.05
CA LYS A 174 -26.29 15.03 9.31
C LYS A 174 -25.95 16.51 9.39
N GLN A 175 -24.68 16.84 9.53
CA GLN A 175 -24.21 18.22 9.70
C GLN A 175 -23.23 18.59 8.58
N LEU A 176 -23.37 19.77 7.98
CA LEU A 176 -22.39 20.26 7.02
C LEU A 176 -21.16 20.74 7.79
N LEU A 177 -19.99 20.12 7.55
CA LEU A 177 -18.73 20.55 8.16
C LEU A 177 -17.98 21.53 7.27
N ILE A 178 -17.85 21.19 5.98
CA ILE A 178 -17.04 21.94 5.03
C ILE A 178 -17.90 22.24 3.80
N ALA A 179 -18.20 23.52 3.58
CA ALA A 179 -19.01 23.99 2.46
C ALA A 179 -18.22 24.09 1.14
N ASP A 180 -16.89 24.20 1.22
CA ASP A 180 -15.96 24.16 0.10
C ASP A 180 -14.72 23.33 0.47
N ALA A 181 -14.71 22.06 0.06
CA ALA A 181 -13.59 21.14 0.21
C ALA A 181 -12.68 21.13 -1.04
N GLY A 182 -12.89 22.06 -1.97
CA GLY A 182 -12.14 22.17 -3.20
C GLY A 182 -12.67 21.29 -4.32
N PHE A 183 -11.90 21.19 -5.41
CA PHE A 183 -12.30 20.57 -6.68
C PHE A 183 -11.74 19.15 -6.86
N GLY A 184 -10.95 18.69 -5.89
CA GLY A 184 -10.13 17.48 -5.96
C GLY A 184 -9.03 17.56 -7.02
N GLU A 185 -8.22 16.51 -7.07
CA GLU A 185 -7.05 16.45 -7.95
C GLU A 185 -7.42 16.28 -9.43
N GLU A 186 -6.45 16.54 -10.31
CA GLU A 186 -6.58 16.25 -11.73
C GLU A 186 -5.79 14.98 -12.09
N LEU A 187 -6.50 13.98 -12.62
CA LEU A 187 -5.92 12.69 -13.00
C LEU A 187 -5.53 12.65 -14.49
N LEU A 188 -4.43 11.99 -14.79
CA LEU A 188 -3.98 11.73 -16.15
C LEU A 188 -4.94 10.73 -16.84
N GLY A 189 -5.43 11.06 -18.04
CA GLY A 189 -6.21 10.13 -18.88
C GLY A 189 -7.68 9.90 -18.46
N ALA A 190 -8.20 10.70 -17.52
CA ALA A 190 -9.62 10.82 -17.15
C ALA A 190 -10.48 9.53 -17.30
N LYS A 191 -10.14 8.50 -16.52
CA LYS A 191 -11.04 7.38 -16.21
C LYS A 191 -11.29 7.18 -14.70
N GLY A 192 -10.67 8.00 -13.85
CA GLY A 192 -10.85 7.94 -12.40
C GLY A 192 -11.89 8.94 -11.91
N THR A 193 -12.69 8.53 -10.93
CA THR A 193 -13.49 9.46 -10.12
C THR A 193 -12.51 10.34 -9.34
N VAL A 194 -12.65 11.66 -9.42
CA VAL A 194 -11.88 12.58 -8.55
C VAL A 194 -12.27 12.27 -7.11
N VAL A 195 -11.30 11.86 -6.29
CA VAL A 195 -11.51 11.53 -4.87
C VAL A 195 -10.77 12.56 -4.02
N ILE A 196 -11.44 13.06 -2.97
CA ILE A 196 -10.76 13.79 -1.90
C ILE A 196 -10.54 12.78 -0.78
N PRO A 197 -9.29 12.31 -0.56
CA PRO A 197 -9.03 11.37 0.52
C PRO A 197 -9.23 12.07 1.86
N VAL A 198 -9.84 11.37 2.81
CA VAL A 198 -9.99 11.82 4.19
C VAL A 198 -9.33 10.80 5.11
N TYR A 199 -8.61 11.28 6.12
CA TYR A 199 -7.97 10.41 7.10
C TYR A 199 -8.26 10.89 8.52
N TRP A 200 -8.86 10.02 9.34
CA TRP A 200 -9.08 10.29 10.75
C TRP A 200 -7.78 10.16 11.55
N ILE A 201 -7.44 11.24 12.25
CA ILE A 201 -6.32 11.30 13.17
C ILE A 201 -6.73 10.66 14.51
N ASP A 202 -7.93 11.00 14.97
CA ASP A 202 -8.56 10.50 16.20
C ASP A 202 -10.10 10.56 16.10
N ASN A 203 -10.82 10.55 17.22
CA ASN A 203 -12.29 10.58 17.24
C ASN A 203 -12.92 11.93 16.82
N TRP A 204 -12.12 12.99 16.79
CA TRP A 204 -12.58 14.37 16.60
C TRP A 204 -11.85 15.10 15.47
N ASN A 205 -10.66 14.64 15.09
CA ASN A 205 -9.83 15.31 14.10
C ASN A 205 -9.63 14.42 12.87
N PHE A 206 -9.80 15.01 11.68
CA PHE A 206 -9.40 14.39 10.42
C PHE A 206 -8.59 15.37 9.56
N VAL A 207 -7.85 14.84 8.60
CA VAL A 207 -7.12 15.61 7.60
C VAL A 207 -7.63 15.30 6.19
N PHE A 208 -7.64 16.31 5.33
CA PHE A 208 -7.95 16.18 3.90
C PHE A 208 -7.14 17.18 3.06
N PRO A 209 -6.92 16.91 1.76
CA PRO A 209 -6.32 17.87 0.84
C PRO A 209 -7.40 18.78 0.21
N TYR A 210 -7.21 20.08 0.32
CA TYR A 210 -7.94 21.08 -0.45
C TYR A 210 -7.22 21.39 -1.77
N TYR A 211 -7.94 21.23 -2.88
CA TYR A 211 -7.47 21.58 -4.21
C TYR A 211 -8.26 22.78 -4.75
N PRO A 212 -7.60 23.92 -5.04
CA PRO A 212 -8.28 25.05 -5.67
C PRO A 212 -8.68 24.71 -7.11
N ILE A 213 -9.50 25.56 -7.74
CA ILE A 213 -10.00 25.35 -9.11
C ILE A 213 -8.87 25.17 -10.15
N THR A 214 -7.71 25.77 -9.92
CA THR A 214 -6.51 25.65 -10.77
C THR A 214 -5.84 24.29 -10.67
N LYS A 215 -6.08 23.54 -9.57
CA LYS A 215 -5.55 22.20 -9.28
C LYS A 215 -4.02 22.05 -9.32
N ASN A 216 -3.29 23.17 -9.41
CA ASN A 216 -1.83 23.21 -9.42
C ASN A 216 -1.20 23.16 -8.01
N LYS A 217 -2.03 23.05 -6.97
CA LYS A 217 -1.61 23.04 -5.56
C LYS A 217 -2.54 22.17 -4.74
N ALA A 218 -2.01 21.51 -3.73
CA ALA A 218 -2.80 20.91 -2.65
C ALA A 218 -2.48 21.60 -1.32
N THR A 219 -3.49 21.89 -0.51
CA THR A 219 -3.32 22.39 0.86
C THR A 219 -3.82 21.32 1.82
N LEU A 220 -2.98 20.80 2.71
CA LEU A 220 -3.46 19.86 3.73
C LEU A 220 -4.12 20.63 4.87
N ILE A 221 -5.36 20.27 5.19
CA ILE A 221 -6.19 20.91 6.20
C ILE A 221 -6.61 19.86 7.23
N GLU A 222 -6.33 20.12 8.49
CA GLU A 222 -6.89 19.41 9.63
C GLU A 222 -8.21 20.06 10.06
N VAL A 223 -9.21 19.25 10.37
CA VAL A 223 -10.54 19.69 10.80
C VAL A 223 -10.89 19.03 12.12
N ASN A 224 -11.27 19.83 13.11
CA ASN A 224 -11.88 19.34 14.34
C ASN A 224 -13.40 19.35 14.21
N VAL A 225 -14.04 18.18 14.22
CA VAL A 225 -15.49 18.06 14.00
C VAL A 225 -16.34 18.50 15.18
N LYS A 226 -15.75 18.68 16.37
CA LYS A 226 -16.46 19.19 17.54
C LYS A 226 -16.55 20.70 17.54
N THR A 227 -15.47 21.39 17.14
CA THR A 227 -15.39 22.85 17.15
C THR A 227 -15.65 23.48 15.78
N GLY A 228 -15.53 22.72 14.70
CA GLY A 228 -15.54 23.22 13.32
C GLY A 228 -14.25 23.95 12.92
N GLU A 229 -13.23 23.94 13.78
CA GLU A 229 -11.95 24.57 13.52
C GLU A 229 -11.22 23.89 12.36
N GLN A 230 -10.62 24.69 11.49
CA GLN A 230 -9.83 24.25 10.34
C GLN A 230 -8.41 24.81 10.45
N ILE A 231 -7.43 23.93 10.48
CA ILE A 231 -6.01 24.29 10.62
C ILE A 231 -5.28 23.88 9.34
N LYS A 232 -4.63 24.85 8.71
CA LYS A 232 -3.73 24.59 7.58
C LYS A 232 -2.44 23.94 8.09
N LEU A 233 -2.13 22.75 7.57
CA LEU A 233 -0.88 22.03 7.87
C LEU A 233 0.24 22.38 6.88
N GLY A 234 -0.11 22.73 5.64
CA GLY A 234 0.90 23.15 4.66
C GLY A 234 0.44 23.05 3.22
N ASP A 235 1.33 23.49 2.33
CA ASP A 235 1.09 23.64 0.89
C ASP A 235 2.03 22.74 0.08
N ILE A 236 1.47 22.05 -0.91
CA ILE A 236 2.21 21.30 -1.93
C ILE A 236 1.95 22.00 -3.26
N ASN A 237 2.91 22.80 -3.71
CA ASN A 237 2.81 23.56 -4.97
C ASN A 237 3.17 22.69 -6.18
N ASP A 238 2.89 23.18 -7.39
CA ASP A 238 3.25 22.53 -8.67
C ASP A 238 2.81 21.07 -8.77
N MET A 239 1.56 20.79 -8.37
CA MET A 239 1.01 19.45 -8.40
C MET A 239 0.92 18.91 -9.85
N PRO A 240 1.63 17.82 -10.19
CA PRO A 240 1.50 17.21 -11.50
C PRO A 240 0.23 16.35 -11.56
N LYS A 241 -0.21 16.04 -12.78
CA LYS A 241 -1.28 15.06 -13.01
C LYS A 241 -0.70 13.65 -12.82
N GLY A 242 -1.35 12.84 -11.97
CA GLY A 242 -0.98 11.45 -11.75
C GLY A 242 -1.99 10.46 -12.33
N PRO A 243 -1.58 9.20 -12.57
CA PRO A 243 -2.49 8.16 -13.04
C PRO A 243 -3.38 7.60 -11.94
N GLU A 244 -2.97 7.73 -10.67
CA GLU A 244 -3.68 7.21 -9.49
C GLU A 244 -4.10 8.36 -8.58
N PRO A 245 -5.24 8.24 -7.87
CA PRO A 245 -5.65 9.23 -6.88
C PRO A 245 -4.69 9.34 -5.70
N SER A 246 -4.59 10.53 -5.13
CA SER A 246 -3.87 10.76 -3.87
C SER A 246 -4.57 10.07 -2.70
N TYR A 247 -3.82 9.65 -1.69
CA TYR A 247 -4.35 8.98 -0.50
C TYR A 247 -3.48 9.19 0.73
N PHE A 248 -4.01 8.83 1.90
CA PHE A 248 -3.26 8.78 3.14
C PHE A 248 -2.92 7.35 3.52
N MET A 249 -1.73 7.15 4.10
CA MET A 249 -1.29 5.88 4.67
C MET A 249 -0.41 6.13 5.91
N ARG A 250 -0.08 5.08 6.65
CA ARG A 250 1.01 5.14 7.64
C ARG A 250 2.23 4.39 7.12
N ASP A 251 3.40 4.92 7.39
CA ASP A 251 4.65 4.18 7.18
C ASP A 251 4.90 3.18 8.31
N PRO A 252 5.94 2.31 8.21
CA PRO A 252 6.27 1.35 9.25
C PRO A 252 6.61 1.97 10.61
N ASP A 253 7.07 3.23 10.63
CA ASP A 253 7.37 3.99 11.86
C ASP A 253 6.11 4.64 12.46
N GLY A 254 4.95 4.48 11.80
CA GLY A 254 3.67 5.01 12.23
C GLY A 254 3.43 6.47 11.86
N ASN A 255 4.30 7.10 11.08
CA ASN A 255 4.10 8.46 10.57
C ASN A 255 2.92 8.48 9.59
N LEU A 256 2.08 9.51 9.68
CA LEU A 256 1.03 9.73 8.68
C LEU A 256 1.65 10.33 7.43
N LEU A 257 1.48 9.66 6.30
CA LEU A 257 1.94 10.11 5.00
C LEU A 257 0.75 10.50 4.11
N TYR A 258 0.89 11.63 3.43
CA TYR A 258 0.07 11.96 2.28
C TYR A 258 0.83 11.59 1.00
N VAL A 259 0.28 10.64 0.24
CA VAL A 259 0.85 10.16 -1.02
C VAL A 259 0.13 10.84 -2.16
N CYS A 260 0.89 11.50 -3.05
CA CYS A 260 0.34 12.25 -4.17
C CYS A 260 1.26 12.13 -5.41
N PRO A 261 0.82 12.58 -6.60
CA PRO A 261 1.62 12.50 -7.81
C PRO A 261 3.01 13.17 -7.73
N LYS A 262 3.19 14.17 -6.86
CA LYS A 262 4.48 14.85 -6.66
C LYS A 262 5.46 14.04 -5.79
N GLY A 263 4.96 13.16 -4.92
CA GLY A 263 5.77 12.41 -3.96
C GLY A 263 5.01 11.99 -2.72
N LYS A 264 5.71 11.98 -1.58
CA LYS A 264 5.12 11.68 -0.27
C LYS A 264 5.46 12.82 0.69
N GLU A 265 4.47 13.26 1.45
CA GLU A 265 4.61 14.28 2.48
C GLU A 265 4.33 13.65 3.85
N ILE A 266 5.25 13.82 4.81
CA ILE A 266 4.97 13.52 6.22
C ILE A 266 4.01 14.59 6.73
N VAL A 267 2.91 14.16 7.35
CA VAL A 267 1.93 15.03 7.99
C VAL A 267 2.19 15.03 9.50
N ASP A 268 2.85 16.07 10.00
CA ASP A 268 3.13 16.23 11.43
C ASP A 268 1.96 16.94 12.12
N ILE A 269 1.10 16.12 12.73
CA ILE A 269 -0.10 16.59 13.46
C ILE A 269 0.26 17.41 14.70
N LYS A 270 1.40 17.13 15.36
CA LYS A 270 1.80 17.85 16.57
C LYS A 270 2.39 19.21 16.23
N ALA A 271 3.28 19.25 15.24
CA ALA A 271 3.90 20.49 14.77
C ALA A 271 2.96 21.32 13.88
N LYS A 272 1.85 20.74 13.40
CA LYS A 272 0.91 21.35 12.44
C LYS A 272 1.62 21.75 11.14
N THR A 273 2.49 20.86 10.65
CA THR A 273 3.31 21.08 9.46
C THR A 273 3.30 19.87 8.53
N ILE A 274 3.71 20.08 7.28
CA ILE A 274 4.06 18.99 6.37
C ILE A 274 5.54 19.05 6.00
N LYS A 275 6.13 17.90 5.68
CA LYS A 275 7.52 17.80 5.23
C LYS A 275 7.66 16.79 4.10
N THR A 276 8.32 17.18 3.02
CA THR A 276 8.60 16.26 1.91
C THR A 276 9.48 15.11 2.38
N LEU A 277 9.02 13.89 2.13
CA LEU A 277 9.74 12.68 2.44
C LEU A 277 10.73 12.39 1.31
N GLU A 278 12.03 12.48 1.61
CA GLU A 278 13.06 12.17 0.62
C GLU A 278 13.26 10.67 0.42
N TYR A 279 13.21 9.92 1.53
CA TYR A 279 13.39 8.47 1.59
C TYR A 279 12.25 7.84 2.37
N TYR A 280 11.62 6.82 1.79
CA TYR A 280 10.61 6.01 2.43
C TYR A 280 11.27 4.82 3.14
N HIS A 281 10.98 4.65 4.43
CA HIS A 281 11.44 3.50 5.19
C HIS A 281 10.61 2.27 4.79
N CYS A 282 11.24 1.28 4.16
CA CYS A 282 10.55 0.05 3.74
C CYS A 282 10.34 -0.91 4.92
N GLY A 283 11.27 -0.90 5.88
CA GLY A 283 11.39 -1.91 6.91
C GLY A 283 12.81 -2.46 6.97
N ASN A 284 13.15 -3.19 8.04
CA ASN A 284 14.43 -3.90 8.18
C ASN A 284 15.70 -3.09 7.84
N LYS A 285 15.68 -1.78 8.14
CA LYS A 285 16.79 -0.83 7.87
C LYS A 285 17.02 -0.55 6.37
N PHE A 286 16.04 -0.83 5.52
CA PHE A 286 16.01 -0.45 4.12
C PHE A 286 15.24 0.84 3.90
N ASP A 287 15.78 1.69 3.04
CA ASP A 287 15.14 2.94 2.62
C ASP A 287 15.19 3.06 1.09
N ILE A 288 14.16 3.66 0.52
CA ILE A 288 14.11 3.96 -0.92
C ILE A 288 13.78 5.42 -1.17
N GLN A 289 14.48 6.04 -2.11
CA GLN A 289 14.23 7.41 -2.53
C GLN A 289 12.80 7.57 -3.08
N VAL A 290 12.07 8.56 -2.58
CA VAL A 290 10.65 8.80 -2.91
C VAL A 290 10.45 9.45 -4.28
N ILE A 291 11.38 10.29 -4.72
CA ILE A 291 11.37 10.90 -6.05
C ILE A 291 12.50 10.26 -6.86
N PRO A 292 12.22 9.61 -8.00
CA PRO A 292 13.26 8.94 -8.78
C PRO A 292 14.15 9.97 -9.49
N GLY A 293 15.44 9.67 -9.59
CA GLY A 293 16.36 10.37 -10.49
C GLY A 293 16.37 9.75 -11.89
N ALA A 294 17.22 10.28 -12.78
CA ALA A 294 17.37 9.77 -14.15
C ALA A 294 17.79 8.29 -14.22
N ALA A 295 18.59 7.82 -13.27
CA ALA A 295 19.05 6.44 -13.15
C ALA A 295 18.13 5.56 -12.26
N GLY A 296 16.93 6.04 -11.92
CA GLY A 296 16.00 5.38 -11.01
C GLY A 296 16.12 5.89 -9.58
N ARG A 297 15.69 5.06 -8.63
CA ARG A 297 15.63 5.38 -7.20
C ARG A 297 16.87 4.87 -6.50
N ILE A 298 17.42 5.68 -5.60
CA ILE A 298 18.48 5.24 -4.68
C ILE A 298 17.85 4.31 -3.63
N LEU A 299 18.43 3.12 -3.45
CA LEU A 299 18.14 2.24 -2.32
C LEU A 299 19.27 2.33 -1.31
N LYS A 300 18.91 2.30 -0.02
CA LYS A 300 19.86 2.30 1.10
C LYS A 300 19.60 1.13 2.04
N TYR A 301 20.67 0.66 2.67
CA TYR A 301 20.61 -0.25 3.81
C TYR A 301 21.47 0.33 4.94
N LYS A 302 20.87 0.53 6.12
CA LYS A 302 21.52 1.18 7.27
C LYS A 302 22.14 2.54 6.90
N GLY A 303 21.44 3.31 6.07
CA GLY A 303 21.89 4.62 5.59
C GLY A 303 22.93 4.60 4.46
N LEU A 304 23.49 3.45 4.09
CA LEU A 304 24.46 3.31 3.01
C LEU A 304 23.75 3.00 1.69
N GLU A 305 24.13 3.69 0.61
CA GLU A 305 23.62 3.39 -0.74
C GLU A 305 24.04 1.98 -1.18
N ILE A 306 23.05 1.17 -1.57
CA ILE A 306 23.24 -0.20 -2.06
C ILE A 306 22.98 -0.33 -3.57
N GLY A 307 22.54 0.76 -4.22
CA GLY A 307 22.40 0.84 -5.67
C GLY A 307 21.26 1.74 -6.11
N LYS A 308 21.11 1.86 -7.43
CA LYS A 308 20.03 2.60 -8.08
C LYS A 308 19.22 1.66 -8.96
N GLN A 309 17.89 1.68 -8.82
CA GLN A 309 16.99 0.81 -9.57
C GLN A 309 15.78 1.59 -10.06
N HIS A 310 15.38 1.40 -11.32
CA HIS A 310 14.06 1.83 -11.77
C HIS A 310 13.03 0.84 -11.24
N CYS A 311 12.20 1.30 -10.31
CA CYS A 311 11.15 0.50 -9.68
C CYS A 311 10.07 1.41 -9.11
N GLU A 312 8.92 0.80 -8.83
CA GLU A 312 7.85 1.44 -8.05
C GLU A 312 8.04 1.12 -6.58
N ILE A 313 7.80 2.10 -5.70
CA ILE A 313 7.99 1.93 -4.25
C ILE A 313 7.12 0.76 -3.73
N LYS A 314 5.89 0.62 -4.23
CA LYS A 314 4.98 -0.48 -3.85
C LYS A 314 5.49 -1.89 -4.21
N SER A 315 6.46 -1.99 -5.13
CA SER A 315 7.08 -3.27 -5.48
C SER A 315 8.23 -3.67 -4.55
N VAL A 316 8.67 -2.76 -3.67
CA VAL A 316 9.79 -3.02 -2.77
C VAL A 316 9.28 -3.79 -1.55
N GLN A 317 9.80 -4.99 -1.37
CA GLN A 317 9.46 -5.88 -0.27
C GLN A 317 10.74 -6.34 0.42
N ASP A 318 10.83 -6.20 1.73
CA ASP A 318 12.02 -6.52 2.49
C ASP A 318 11.79 -7.57 3.58
N CYS A 319 12.90 -8.17 3.99
CA CYS A 319 13.03 -8.99 5.19
C CYS A 319 14.37 -8.65 5.88
N LYS A 320 14.68 -9.29 7.01
CA LYS A 320 15.92 -8.97 7.75
C LYS A 320 17.20 -9.22 6.94
N SER A 321 17.16 -10.12 5.95
CA SER A 321 18.33 -10.56 5.18
C SER A 321 18.37 -10.05 3.72
N ALA A 322 17.28 -9.47 3.21
CA ALA A 322 17.20 -9.08 1.81
C ALA A 322 16.13 -8.02 1.53
N VAL A 323 16.26 -7.37 0.37
CA VAL A 323 15.19 -6.58 -0.25
C VAL A 323 14.97 -7.05 -1.69
N ALA A 324 13.71 -7.24 -2.08
CA ALA A 324 13.28 -7.60 -3.42
C ALA A 324 12.47 -6.45 -4.03
N LEU A 325 12.58 -6.28 -5.35
CA LEU A 325 11.81 -5.30 -6.10
C LEU A 325 11.60 -5.73 -7.55
N GLU A 326 10.54 -5.22 -8.17
CA GLU A 326 10.39 -5.33 -9.61
C GLU A 326 11.43 -4.44 -10.28
N LYS A 327 12.38 -5.05 -10.99
CA LYS A 327 13.44 -4.32 -11.68
C LYS A 327 12.92 -3.90 -13.05
N LYS A 328 12.99 -2.60 -13.34
CA LYS A 328 12.64 -2.03 -14.64
C LYS A 328 13.87 -1.43 -15.31
N MET A 329 13.81 -1.28 -16.63
CA MET A 329 14.76 -0.52 -17.44
C MET A 329 13.99 0.60 -18.14
N LYS A 330 14.52 1.83 -18.09
CA LYS A 330 13.98 2.95 -18.85
C LYS A 330 14.79 3.14 -20.13
N MET A 331 14.13 3.12 -21.29
CA MET A 331 14.72 3.38 -22.60
C MET A 331 13.92 4.49 -23.28
N GLY A 332 14.47 5.71 -23.32
CA GLY A 332 13.69 6.89 -23.72
C GLY A 332 12.54 7.14 -22.74
N ASP A 333 11.32 7.22 -23.26
CA ASP A 333 10.08 7.37 -22.46
C ASP A 333 9.43 6.03 -22.09
N GLU A 334 9.99 4.91 -22.57
CA GLU A 334 9.44 3.58 -22.35
C GLU A 334 10.10 2.90 -21.15
N VAL A 335 9.32 2.04 -20.47
CA VAL A 335 9.76 1.30 -19.29
C VAL A 335 9.48 -0.19 -19.49
N TYR A 336 10.52 -1.00 -19.35
CA TYR A 336 10.50 -2.44 -19.59
C TYR A 336 10.79 -3.21 -18.29
N ALA A 337 10.04 -4.27 -18.01
CA ALA A 337 10.36 -5.17 -16.91
C ALA A 337 11.66 -5.94 -17.21
N GLN A 338 12.46 -6.22 -16.17
CA GLN A 338 13.74 -6.94 -16.22
C GLN A 338 13.79 -8.06 -15.18
N GLY A 339 12.63 -8.53 -14.73
CA GLY A 339 12.50 -9.50 -13.63
C GLY A 339 12.54 -8.86 -12.25
N ILE A 340 13.06 -9.60 -11.27
CA ILE A 340 13.05 -9.18 -9.86
C ILE A 340 14.48 -9.03 -9.37
N GLY A 341 14.83 -7.83 -8.93
CA GLY A 341 16.10 -7.56 -8.29
C GLY A 341 16.03 -7.94 -6.82
N VAL A 342 17.00 -8.72 -6.32
CA VAL A 342 17.12 -9.08 -4.91
C VAL A 342 18.51 -8.70 -4.41
N TRP A 343 18.57 -7.78 -3.45
CA TRP A 343 19.81 -7.44 -2.75
C TRP A 343 19.89 -8.21 -1.44
N ASN A 344 21.06 -8.77 -1.17
CA ASN A 344 21.31 -9.62 -0.01
C ASN A 344 22.24 -8.92 0.99
N VAL A 345 21.84 -8.88 2.26
CA VAL A 345 22.56 -8.24 3.36
C VAL A 345 23.93 -8.89 3.64
N HIS A 346 24.01 -10.22 3.56
CA HIS A 346 25.20 -11.00 3.87
C HIS A 346 26.23 -10.91 2.73
N THR A 347 25.80 -11.10 1.48
CA THR A 347 26.69 -11.07 0.32
C THR A 347 26.98 -9.66 -0.19
N LYS A 348 26.16 -8.67 0.23
CA LYS A 348 26.18 -7.27 -0.20
C LYS A 348 26.08 -7.11 -1.72
N LYS A 349 25.36 -8.01 -2.39
CA LYS A 349 25.24 -8.05 -3.85
C LYS A 349 23.78 -8.07 -4.27
N TRP A 350 23.53 -7.46 -5.42
CA TRP A 350 22.30 -7.66 -6.18
C TRP A 350 22.39 -8.96 -6.98
N SER A 351 21.29 -9.68 -7.01
CA SER A 351 21.00 -10.76 -7.94
C SER A 351 19.71 -10.43 -8.69
N THR A 352 19.49 -11.06 -9.85
CA THR A 352 18.26 -10.90 -10.62
C THR A 352 17.60 -12.26 -10.78
N LEU A 353 16.32 -12.37 -10.41
CA LEU A 353 15.46 -13.46 -10.86
C LEU A 353 14.94 -13.09 -12.25
N MET A 354 15.37 -13.84 -13.26
CA MET A 354 14.92 -13.66 -14.64
C MET A 354 13.51 -14.25 -14.77
N VAL A 355 12.50 -13.42 -14.59
CA VAL A 355 11.09 -13.77 -14.72
C VAL A 355 10.40 -12.74 -15.61
N ASP A 356 9.49 -13.21 -16.45
CA ASP A 356 8.71 -12.35 -17.33
C ASP A 356 7.39 -11.95 -16.68
N ASN A 357 6.90 -10.77 -17.05
CA ASN A 357 5.55 -10.28 -16.71
C ASN A 357 5.20 -10.37 -15.22
N VAL A 358 6.03 -9.73 -14.40
CA VAL A 358 5.78 -9.56 -12.96
C VAL A 358 4.46 -8.82 -12.77
N ALA A 359 3.50 -9.48 -12.13
CA ALA A 359 2.24 -8.86 -11.71
C ALA A 359 2.45 -8.12 -10.38
N SER A 360 3.16 -8.73 -9.43
CA SER A 360 3.50 -8.11 -8.15
C SER A 360 4.61 -8.85 -7.43
N VAL A 361 5.49 -8.10 -6.76
CA VAL A 361 6.35 -8.64 -5.70
C VAL A 361 5.55 -8.56 -4.42
N ILE A 362 5.12 -9.71 -3.89
CA ILE A 362 4.09 -9.77 -2.84
C ILE A 362 4.69 -9.48 -1.47
N GLY A 363 5.77 -10.15 -1.10
CA GLY A 363 6.33 -10.06 0.25
C GLY A 363 7.15 -11.28 0.65
N TRP A 364 7.67 -11.26 1.87
CA TRP A 364 8.49 -12.32 2.45
C TRP A 364 7.80 -13.03 3.60
N THR A 365 8.13 -14.31 3.80
CA THR A 365 7.86 -15.06 5.04
C THR A 365 9.13 -15.65 5.62
N GLU A 366 9.19 -15.79 6.94
CA GLU A 366 10.22 -16.58 7.65
C GLU A 366 9.86 -18.08 7.57
N GLU A 367 10.86 -18.97 7.48
CA GLU A 367 10.64 -20.43 7.50
C GLU A 367 10.87 -21.07 8.87
#